data_AF-A0A5T9UUW5-F1
#
_entry.id   AF-A0A5T9UUW5-F1
#
_cell.length_a   1.000
_cell.length_b   1.000
_cell.length_c   1.000
_cell.angle_alpha   90.00
_cell.angle_beta   90.00
_cell.angle_gamma   90.00
#
_symmetry.space_group_name_H-M   'P 1'
#
loop_
_entity.id
_entity.type
_entity.pdbx_description
1 polymer ?
#
loop_
_entity_poly.entity_id
_entity_poly.type
_entity_poly.pdbx_seq_one_letter_code
_entity_poly.pdbx_strand_id
1 'polypeptide(L)'
;MSIEHVRLSEKAKQQLITLKRRTGIDNWNVLCRWAFCLSLAEKAVPPHEDIITDSSIEMTWKTFSGDQSEIYLAILKQRIHDD
;
A
#
# COMPACT_ATOMS: atom_id res chain seq x y z
N MET A 1 -6.46 -12.27 11.54
CA MET A 1 -5.58 -11.12 11.26
C MET A 1 -6.41 -10.04 10.57
N SER A 2 -6.55 -8.89 11.21
CA SER A 2 -7.21 -7.70 10.67
C SER A 2 -6.19 -6.57 10.61
N ILE A 3 -6.11 -5.89 9.46
CA ILE A 3 -5.30 -4.68 9.31
C ILE A 3 -6.21 -3.50 9.69
N GLU A 4 -5.76 -2.67 10.62
CA GLU A 4 -6.53 -1.49 11.04
C GLU A 4 -6.02 -0.21 10.38
N HIS A 5 -4.69 -0.07 10.31
CA HIS A 5 -4.01 1.13 9.84
C HIS A 5 -2.92 0.78 8.82
N VAL A 6 -2.78 1.64 7.82
CA VAL A 6 -1.70 1.63 6.83
C VAL A 6 -0.86 2.88 7.04
N ARG A 7 0.43 2.69 7.30
CA ARG A 7 1.41 3.75 7.53
C ARG A 7 2.52 3.71 6.49
N LEU A 8 3.08 4.86 6.18
CA LEU A 8 4.14 5.00 5.18
C LEU A 8 5.41 5.58 5.80
N SER A 9 6.54 5.30 5.15
CA SER A 9 7.81 5.98 5.39
C SER A 9 7.85 7.34 4.69
N GLU A 10 8.69 8.26 5.17
CA GLU A 10 8.90 9.55 4.49
C GLU A 10 9.44 9.35 3.06
N LYS A 11 10.25 8.31 2.84
CA LYS A 11 10.71 7.89 1.50
C LYS A 11 9.52 7.54 0.59
N ALA A 12 8.60 6.71 1.07
CA ALA A 12 7.40 6.32 0.30
C ALA A 12 6.49 7.52 0.03
N LYS A 13 6.32 8.42 1.01
CA LYS A 13 5.59 9.69 0.83
C LYS A 13 6.20 10.53 -0.29
N GLN A 14 7.53 10.69 -0.34
CA GLN A 14 8.19 11.47 -1.39
C GLN A 14 7.99 10.85 -2.80
N GLN A 15 8.00 9.51 -2.89
CA GLN A 15 7.67 8.81 -4.14
C GLN A 15 6.22 9.07 -4.56
N LEU A 16 5.29 8.99 -3.61
CA LEU A 16 3.87 9.26 -3.87
C LEU A 16 3.63 10.72 -4.26
N ILE A 17 4.30 11.72 -3.66
CA ILE A 17 4.25 13.13 -4.10
C ILE A 17 4.62 13.24 -5.59
N THR A 18 5.67 12.53 -5.99
CA THR A 18 6.11 12.52 -7.40
C THR A 18 5.04 11.89 -8.30
N LEU A 19 4.41 10.81 -7.86
CA LEU A 19 3.31 10.17 -8.58
C LEU A 19 2.07 11.06 -8.68
N LYS A 20 1.69 11.77 -7.60
CA LYS A 20 0.61 12.77 -7.63
C LYS A 20 0.86 13.80 -8.72
N ARG A 21 2.07 14.39 -8.77
CA ARG A 21 2.44 15.39 -9.78
C ARG A 21 2.39 14.84 -11.20
N ARG A 22 2.75 13.57 -11.41
CA ARG A 22 2.81 12.95 -12.75
C ARG A 22 1.46 12.45 -13.25
N THR A 23 0.61 11.97 -12.35
CA THR A 23 -0.67 11.32 -12.69
C THR A 23 -1.87 12.25 -12.53
N GLY A 24 -1.74 13.32 -11.75
CA GLY A 24 -2.86 14.19 -11.37
C GLY A 24 -3.79 13.57 -10.31
N ILE A 25 -3.44 12.40 -9.75
CA ILE A 25 -4.26 11.74 -8.73
C ILE A 25 -3.96 12.37 -7.37
N ASP A 26 -4.94 13.05 -6.80
CA ASP A 26 -4.75 13.74 -5.52
C ASP A 26 -4.87 12.85 -4.28
N ASN A 27 -5.58 11.73 -4.40
CA ASN A 27 -5.89 10.91 -3.24
C ASN A 27 -4.78 9.88 -2.96
N TRP A 28 -4.19 9.96 -1.76
CA TRP A 28 -3.15 9.04 -1.30
C TRP A 28 -3.63 7.59 -1.29
N ASN A 29 -4.87 7.32 -0.88
CA ASN A 29 -5.37 5.95 -0.81
C ASN A 29 -5.44 5.29 -2.20
N VAL A 30 -5.71 6.05 -3.27
CA VAL A 30 -5.73 5.55 -4.65
C VAL A 30 -4.31 5.15 -5.07
N LEU A 31 -3.33 6.03 -4.86
CA LEU A 31 -1.94 5.73 -5.21
C LEU A 31 -1.37 4.58 -4.38
N CYS A 32 -1.69 4.51 -3.09
CA CYS A 32 -1.31 3.38 -2.25
C CYS A 32 -1.94 2.08 -2.74
N ARG A 33 -3.23 2.08 -3.14
CA ARG A 33 -3.89 0.89 -3.73
C ARG A 33 -3.19 0.44 -5.01
N TRP A 34 -2.82 1.37 -5.89
CA TRP A 34 -2.09 1.06 -7.11
C TRP A 34 -0.73 0.44 -6.82
N ALA A 35 0.04 1.06 -5.92
CA ALA A 35 1.34 0.52 -5.50
C ALA A 35 1.22 -0.86 -4.86
N PHE A 36 0.18 -1.08 -4.05
CA PHE A 36 -0.11 -2.37 -3.44
C PHE A 36 -0.43 -3.45 -4.49
N CYS A 37 -1.36 -3.18 -5.41
CA CYS A 37 -1.68 -4.12 -6.48
C CYS A 37 -0.49 -4.42 -7.39
N LEU A 38 0.32 -3.40 -7.69
CA LEU A 38 1.53 -3.57 -8.49
C LEU A 38 2.54 -4.47 -7.76
N SER A 39 2.76 -4.23 -6.47
CA SER A 39 3.64 -5.05 -5.62
C SER A 39 3.17 -6.51 -5.57
N LEU A 40 1.87 -6.77 -5.42
CA LEU A 40 1.32 -8.13 -5.42
C LEU A 40 1.50 -8.87 -6.76
N ALA A 41 1.55 -8.12 -7.87
CA ALA A 41 1.77 -8.68 -9.20
C ALA A 41 3.25 -9.02 -9.49
N GLU A 42 4.19 -8.44 -8.72
CA GLU A 42 5.61 -8.75 -8.86
C GLU A 42 5.87 -10.19 -8.43
N LYS A 43 6.62 -10.94 -9.23
CA LYS A 43 6.90 -12.36 -8.94
C LYS A 43 7.96 -12.53 -7.86
N ALA A 44 8.89 -11.60 -7.77
CA ALA A 44 9.99 -11.65 -6.81
C ALA A 44 9.45 -11.50 -5.38
N VAL A 45 9.99 -12.30 -4.46
CA VAL A 45 9.70 -12.16 -3.03
C VAL A 45 10.14 -10.76 -2.57
N PRO A 46 9.30 -10.03 -1.82
CA PRO A 46 9.67 -8.73 -1.29
C PRO A 46 10.97 -8.81 -0.47
N PRO A 47 11.92 -7.88 -0.66
CA PRO A 47 13.16 -7.90 0.11
C PRO A 47 12.87 -7.69 1.59
N HIS A 48 13.66 -8.33 2.45
CA HIS A 48 13.66 -8.02 3.88
C HIS A 48 14.26 -6.63 4.08
N GLU A 49 13.40 -5.67 4.42
CA GLU A 49 13.78 -4.30 4.78
C GLU A 49 13.19 -3.94 6.15
N ASP A 50 13.95 -3.18 6.93
CA ASP A 50 13.43 -2.56 8.15
C ASP A 50 12.48 -1.42 7.76
N ILE A 51 11.18 -1.66 7.92
CA ILE A 51 10.15 -0.68 7.56
C ILE A 51 10.08 0.40 8.64
N ILE A 52 10.62 1.58 8.33
CA ILE A 52 10.45 2.79 9.15
C ILE A 52 9.11 3.45 8.79
N THR A 53 8.23 3.64 9.77
CA THR A 53 6.93 4.33 9.59
C THR A 53 6.96 5.71 10.22
N ASP A 54 7.80 6.60 9.69
CA ASP A 54 8.05 7.94 10.21
C ASP A 54 7.24 9.05 9.52
N SER A 55 6.43 8.70 8.51
CA SER A 55 5.70 9.74 7.77
C SER A 55 4.43 10.23 8.44
N SER A 56 4.05 11.45 8.08
CA SER A 56 2.76 12.04 8.46
C SER A 56 1.55 11.43 7.73
N ILE A 57 1.74 10.45 6.83
CA ILE A 57 0.64 9.83 6.08
C ILE A 57 0.28 8.51 6.73
N GLU A 58 -0.93 8.50 7.30
CA GLU A 58 -1.61 7.33 7.84
C GLU A 58 -3.04 7.30 7.31
N MET A 59 -3.55 6.10 7.05
CA MET A 59 -4.95 5.90 6.70
C MET A 59 -5.46 4.60 7.30
N THR A 60 -6.76 4.54 7.58
CA THR A 60 -7.39 3.28 8.00
C THR A 60 -7.42 2.31 6.85
N TRP A 61 -7.41 1.01 7.14
CA TRP A 61 -7.58 -0.04 6.13
C TRP A 61 -8.89 0.15 5.37
N LYS A 62 -9.96 0.60 6.05
CA LYS A 62 -11.24 0.92 5.41
C LYS A 62 -11.11 2.04 4.36
N THR A 63 -10.41 3.13 4.67
CA THR A 63 -10.15 4.21 3.70
C THR A 63 -9.24 3.75 2.57
N PHE A 64 -8.26 2.91 2.87
CA PHE A 64 -7.36 2.32 1.88
C PHE A 64 -8.10 1.38 0.93
N SER A 65 -8.92 0.48 1.42
CA SER A 65 -9.50 -0.61 0.63
C SER A 65 -10.91 -0.32 0.09
N GLY A 66 -11.61 0.65 0.68
CA GLY A 66 -12.99 0.97 0.33
C GLY A 66 -13.92 -0.23 0.54
N ASP A 67 -14.86 -0.41 -0.38
CA ASP A 67 -15.86 -1.48 -0.32
C ASP A 67 -15.26 -2.86 -0.62
N GLN A 68 -14.05 -2.92 -1.18
CA GLN A 68 -13.35 -4.14 -1.57
C GLN A 68 -12.38 -4.65 -0.50
N SER A 69 -12.58 -4.26 0.75
CA SER A 69 -11.70 -4.60 1.89
C SER A 69 -11.38 -6.09 2.02
N GLU A 70 -12.37 -6.96 1.82
CA GLU A 70 -12.19 -8.41 1.90
C GLU A 70 -11.36 -8.95 0.74
N ILE A 71 -11.55 -8.42 -0.47
CA ILE A 71 -10.82 -8.84 -1.66
C ILE A 71 -9.34 -8.49 -1.51
N TYR A 72 -9.03 -7.24 -1.13
CA TYR A 72 -7.64 -6.80 -0.92
C TYR A 72 -6.94 -7.62 0.18
N LEU A 73 -7.66 -8.00 1.24
CA LEU A 73 -7.11 -8.85 2.28
C LEU A 73 -6.92 -10.30 1.81
N ALA A 74 -7.84 -10.83 1.01
CA ALA A 74 -7.75 -12.17 0.47
C ALA A 74 -6.55 -12.33 -0.47
N ILE A 75 -6.32 -11.38 -1.39
CA ILE A 75 -5.16 -11.43 -2.29
C ILE A 75 -3.84 -11.26 -1.55
N LEU A 76 -3.81 -10.48 -0.47
CA LEU A 76 -2.61 -10.38 0.38
C LEU A 76 -2.29 -11.72 1.04
N LYS A 77 -3.30 -12.36 1.62
CA LYS A 77 -3.14 -13.68 2.25
C LYS A 77 -2.70 -14.73 1.24
N GLN A 78 -3.28 -14.71 0.04
CA GLN A 78 -2.88 -15.61 -1.03
C GLN A 78 -1.42 -15.38 -1.40
N ARG A 79 -0.99 -14.12 -1.55
CA ARG A 79 0.41 -13.83 -1.85
C ARG A 79 1.36 -14.35 -0.77
N ILE A 80 1.03 -14.15 0.50
CA ILE A 80 1.82 -14.66 1.64
C ILE A 80 1.89 -16.19 1.64
N HIS A 81 0.84 -16.88 1.18
CA HIS A 81 0.85 -18.34 1.07
C HIS A 81 1.74 -18.83 -0.09
N ASP A 82 1.86 -18.04 -1.15
CA ASP A 82 2.61 -18.40 -2.35
C ASP A 82 4.12 -18.05 -2.28
N ASP A 83 4.51 -17.12 -1.40
CA ASP A 83 5.90 -16.75 -1.08
C ASP A 83 6.53 -17.69 -0.02
#